data_AF-A0A1Q7S132-F1
#
_entry.id   AF-A0A1Q7S132-F1
#
_cell.length_a   1.000
_cell.length_b   1.000
_cell.length_c   1.000
_cell.angle_alpha   90.00
_cell.angle_beta   90.00
_cell.angle_gamma   90.00
#
_symmetry.space_group_name_H-M   'P 1'
#
loop_
_entity.id
_entity.type
_entity.pdbx_description
1 polymer ?
#
loop_
_entity_poly.entity_id
_entity_poly.type
_entity_poly.pdbx_seq_one_letter_code
_entity_poly.pdbx_strand_id
1 'polypeptide(L)'
;MEGTISLGIFDSNDKLVRVLHRESKVDNFTIDENSLKTTWDGKNDAGEDLPTGKYRARGYTVGRLKVDDLGKVEAPPNGAADHVSVKLVTNPLVSDTRSVMELGVGFDSKGSFLKTMDGLPLATMNETPNLTRVSIAKEGEKAADIWQDDGSAVEHLRVSNIDKMMAFDCGFFELR
;
A
#
# COMPACT_ATOMS: atom_id res chain seq x y z
N MET A 1 13.31 6.46 8.36
CA MET A 1 12.62 7.07 7.21
C MET A 1 11.35 7.72 7.74
N GLU A 2 11.11 8.99 7.46
CA GLU A 2 9.85 9.66 7.82
C GLU A 2 8.78 9.34 6.78
N GLY A 3 7.53 9.18 7.24
CA GLY A 3 6.43 8.74 6.38
C GLY A 3 5.25 8.20 7.17
N THR A 4 4.39 7.47 6.48
CA THR A 4 3.28 6.72 7.07
C THR A 4 3.61 5.22 7.13
N ILE A 5 2.85 4.49 7.93
CA ILE A 5 2.96 3.05 8.12
C ILE A 5 1.64 2.41 7.68
N SER A 6 1.73 1.48 6.74
CA SER A 6 0.66 0.53 6.44
C SER A 6 1.04 -0.85 6.96
N LEU A 7 0.15 -1.47 7.73
CA LEU A 7 0.37 -2.75 8.39
C LEU A 7 -0.86 -3.64 8.20
N GLY A 8 -0.63 -4.83 7.65
CA GLY A 8 -1.67 -5.84 7.45
C GLY A 8 -1.47 -7.07 8.32
N ILE A 9 -2.57 -7.74 8.64
CA ILE A 9 -2.57 -9.11 9.18
C ILE A 9 -2.91 -10.08 8.06
N PHE A 10 -2.12 -11.13 7.94
CA PHE A 10 -2.23 -12.14 6.90
C PHE A 10 -2.45 -13.51 7.52
N ASP A 11 -3.31 -14.32 6.90
CA ASP A 11 -3.48 -15.71 7.28
C ASP A 11 -2.29 -16.59 6.80
N SER A 12 -2.36 -17.88 7.11
CA SER A 12 -1.32 -18.86 6.72
C SER A 12 -1.15 -19.05 5.19
N ASN A 13 -2.10 -18.57 4.38
CA ASN A 13 -2.04 -18.58 2.91
C ASN A 13 -1.55 -17.23 2.34
N ASP A 14 -0.99 -16.35 3.18
CA ASP A 14 -0.59 -14.97 2.84
C ASP A 14 -1.76 -14.10 2.33
N LYS A 15 -3.01 -14.46 2.64
CA LYS A 15 -4.18 -13.63 2.34
C LYS A 15 -4.31 -12.53 3.40
N LEU A 16 -4.42 -11.27 2.95
CA LEU A 16 -4.74 -10.15 3.84
C LEU A 16 -6.14 -10.35 4.44
N VAL A 17 -6.21 -10.39 5.76
CA VAL A 17 -7.47 -10.56 6.51
C VAL A 17 -7.88 -9.31 7.29
N ARG A 18 -6.94 -8.41 7.56
CA ARG A 18 -7.19 -7.13 8.25
C ARG A 18 -6.18 -6.09 7.78
N VAL A 19 -6.65 -4.92 7.40
CA VAL A 19 -5.81 -3.72 7.34
C VAL A 19 -5.75 -3.12 8.75
N LEU A 20 -4.70 -3.46 9.51
CA LEU A 20 -4.58 -3.01 10.90
C LEU A 20 -4.25 -1.52 10.97
N HIS A 21 -3.39 -1.04 10.08
CA HIS A 21 -3.11 0.38 9.88
C HIS A 21 -3.08 0.67 8.38
N ARG A 22 -3.82 1.70 7.96
CA ARG A 22 -3.74 2.31 6.62
C ARG A 22 -3.14 3.70 6.79
N GLU A 23 -1.97 3.94 6.21
CA GLU A 23 -1.34 5.27 6.16
C GLU A 23 -1.19 5.94 7.55
N SER A 24 -0.94 5.14 8.60
CA SER A 24 -0.86 5.65 9.96
C SER A 24 0.44 6.40 10.22
N LYS A 25 0.36 7.50 10.96
CA LYS A 25 1.54 8.18 11.50
C LYS A 25 2.12 7.40 12.67
N VAL A 26 3.38 7.67 13.01
CA VAL A 26 4.10 6.98 14.10
C VAL A 26 3.44 7.21 15.47
N ASP A 27 2.80 8.36 15.68
CA ASP A 27 2.06 8.70 16.91
C ASP A 27 0.77 7.89 17.11
N ASN A 28 0.30 7.17 16.08
CA ASN A 28 -0.80 6.20 16.22
C ASN A 28 -0.34 4.87 16.86
N PHE A 29 0.95 4.72 17.16
CA PHE A 29 1.52 3.54 17.81
C PHE A 29 1.92 3.88 19.25
N THR A 30 1.93 2.86 20.12
CA THR A 30 2.57 3.00 21.42
C THR A 30 4.09 2.97 21.23
N ILE A 31 4.77 4.05 21.61
CA ILE A 31 6.23 4.17 21.54
C ILE A 31 6.84 3.55 22.80
N ASP A 32 7.77 2.63 22.61
CA ASP A 32 8.62 2.04 23.66
C ASP A 32 10.09 2.31 23.34
N GLU A 33 11.00 2.02 24.26
CA GLU A 33 12.42 2.45 24.23
C GLU A 33 13.10 2.20 22.88
N ASN A 34 12.79 1.08 22.21
CA ASN A 34 13.34 0.72 20.90
C ASN A 34 12.28 0.12 19.95
N SER A 35 10.99 0.39 20.14
CA SER A 35 9.95 -0.21 19.30
C SER A 35 8.68 0.62 19.18
N LEU A 36 7.92 0.35 18.11
CA LEU A 36 6.53 0.76 17.96
C LEU A 36 5.64 -0.45 18.22
N LYS A 37 4.58 -0.28 19.02
CA LYS A 37 3.64 -1.34 19.37
C LYS A 37 2.22 -0.97 18.96
N THR A 38 1.49 -1.99 18.49
CA THR A 38 0.06 -1.95 18.22
C THR A 38 -0.56 -3.31 18.58
N THR A 39 -1.88 -3.38 18.67
CA THR A 39 -2.63 -4.58 19.06
C THR A 39 -3.71 -4.84 18.03
N TRP A 40 -3.88 -6.11 17.66
CA TRP A 40 -4.99 -6.58 16.85
C TRP A 40 -6.06 -7.25 17.73
N ASP A 41 -7.32 -7.03 17.42
CA ASP A 41 -8.50 -7.49 18.14
C ASP A 41 -8.95 -8.91 17.76
N GLY A 42 -8.24 -9.57 16.85
CA GLY A 42 -8.59 -10.90 16.32
C GLY A 42 -9.69 -10.89 15.26
N LYS A 43 -10.07 -9.72 14.73
CA LYS A 43 -11.17 -9.57 13.78
C LYS A 43 -10.71 -9.16 12.39
N ASN A 44 -11.48 -9.53 11.36
CA ASN A 44 -11.28 -9.02 10.01
C ASN A 44 -11.77 -7.56 9.84
N ASP A 45 -11.64 -7.01 8.62
CA ASP A 45 -12.10 -5.63 8.32
C ASP A 45 -13.64 -5.46 8.42
N ALA A 46 -14.41 -6.55 8.37
CA ALA A 46 -15.87 -6.54 8.59
C ALA A 46 -16.26 -6.60 10.08
N GLY A 47 -15.28 -6.72 10.98
CA GLY A 47 -15.50 -6.84 12.43
C GLY A 47 -15.84 -8.25 12.90
N GLU A 48 -15.72 -9.26 12.04
CA GLU A 48 -16.00 -10.65 12.36
C GLU A 48 -14.79 -11.31 13.02
N ASP A 49 -15.04 -12.16 14.02
CA ASP A 49 -14.00 -12.96 14.65
C ASP A 49 -13.34 -13.92 13.66
N LEU A 50 -12.02 -13.93 13.64
CA LEU A 50 -11.25 -14.89 12.86
C LEU A 50 -10.95 -16.17 13.67
N PRO A 51 -10.80 -17.32 13.00
CA PRO A 51 -10.51 -18.58 13.67
C PRO A 51 -9.15 -18.54 14.37
N THR A 52 -9.02 -19.34 15.43
CA THR A 52 -7.75 -19.58 16.10
C THR A 52 -6.73 -20.17 15.11
N GLY A 53 -5.46 -19.81 15.30
CA GLY A 53 -4.38 -20.29 14.46
C GLY A 53 -3.33 -19.22 14.16
N LYS A 54 -2.49 -19.55 13.19
CA LYS A 54 -1.29 -18.79 12.87
C LYS A 54 -1.56 -17.65 11.88
N TYR A 55 -1.11 -16.46 12.24
CA TYR A 55 -1.17 -15.26 11.42
C TYR A 55 0.22 -14.60 11.32
N ARG A 56 0.39 -13.70 10.35
CA ARG A 56 1.60 -12.90 10.17
C ARG A 56 1.24 -11.43 10.12
N ALA A 57 2.03 -10.59 10.76
CA ALA A 57 1.92 -9.14 10.63
C ALA A 57 3.10 -8.63 9.79
N ARG A 58 2.82 -7.96 8.68
CA ARG A 58 3.85 -7.32 7.84
C ARG A 58 3.32 -6.03 7.22
N GLY A 59 4.24 -5.15 6.86
CA GLY A 59 3.87 -3.82 6.41
C GLY A 59 4.96 -3.08 5.69
N TYR A 60 4.67 -1.82 5.41
CA TYR A 60 5.55 -0.91 4.71
C TYR A 60 5.56 0.44 5.41
N THR A 61 6.75 1.00 5.57
CA THR A 61 6.88 2.45 5.76
C THR A 61 6.87 3.10 4.38
N VAL A 62 6.01 4.08 4.18
CA VAL A 62 5.87 4.81 2.93
C VAL A 62 6.29 6.25 3.17
N GLY A 63 7.39 6.65 2.54
CA GLY A 63 7.88 8.02 2.58
C GLY A 63 6.93 8.98 1.87
N ARG A 64 7.26 10.28 1.91
CA ARG A 64 6.43 11.30 1.28
C ARG A 64 6.39 11.14 -0.25
N LEU A 65 5.26 10.65 -0.74
CA LEU A 65 4.94 10.66 -2.17
C LEU A 65 4.56 12.07 -2.61
N LYS A 66 4.80 12.37 -3.89
CA LYS A 66 4.32 13.59 -4.54
C LYS A 66 3.34 13.18 -5.63
N VAL A 67 2.12 13.67 -5.55
CA VAL A 67 1.08 13.45 -6.57
C VAL A 67 0.89 14.75 -7.32
N ASP A 68 1.10 14.72 -8.63
CA ASP A 68 0.85 15.83 -9.55
C ASP A 68 -0.31 15.44 -10.47
N ASP A 69 -1.34 16.29 -10.55
CA ASP A 69 -2.41 16.16 -11.53
C ASP A 69 -1.93 16.70 -12.88
N LEU A 70 -1.93 15.83 -13.90
CA LEU A 70 -1.52 16.14 -15.27
C LEU A 70 -2.73 16.44 -16.18
N GLY A 71 -3.93 16.44 -15.62
CA GLY A 71 -5.18 16.77 -16.30
C GLY A 71 -5.86 15.56 -16.95
N LYS A 72 -6.87 15.87 -17.76
CA LYS A 72 -7.71 14.86 -18.43
C LYS A 72 -7.08 14.41 -19.74
N VAL A 73 -7.20 13.12 -20.02
CA VAL A 73 -6.79 12.48 -21.28
C VAL A 73 -7.94 11.68 -21.86
N GLU A 74 -7.86 11.32 -23.14
CA GLU A 74 -8.92 10.51 -23.79
C GLU A 74 -8.90 9.04 -23.31
N ALA A 75 -7.71 8.48 -23.10
CA ALA A 75 -7.51 7.10 -22.68
C ALA A 75 -6.11 6.90 -22.08
N PRO A 76 -5.90 5.86 -21.24
CA PRO A 76 -4.56 5.43 -20.85
C PRO A 76 -3.77 4.92 -22.07
N PRO A 77 -2.42 4.98 -22.05
CA PRO A 77 -1.60 4.50 -23.15
C PRO A 77 -1.67 2.97 -23.29
N ASN A 78 -1.42 2.47 -24.50
CA ASN A 78 -1.23 1.05 -24.75
C ASN A 78 -0.02 0.55 -23.95
N GLY A 79 -0.27 -0.26 -22.91
CA GLY A 79 0.76 -0.74 -21.99
C GLY A 79 0.54 -0.34 -20.52
N ALA A 80 -0.49 0.47 -20.22
CA ALA A 80 -0.94 0.64 -18.85
C ALA A 80 -1.37 -0.72 -18.26
N ALA A 81 -0.75 -1.08 -17.13
CA ALA A 81 -0.92 -2.35 -16.45
C ALA A 81 -1.76 -2.16 -15.17
N ASP A 82 -1.96 -3.24 -14.43
CA ASP A 82 -2.52 -3.22 -13.08
C ASP A 82 -1.43 -3.09 -11.98
N HIS A 83 -0.16 -3.33 -12.33
CA HIS A 83 0.99 -3.21 -11.43
C HIS A 83 2.31 -2.87 -12.12
N VAL A 84 3.30 -2.41 -11.34
CA VAL A 84 4.68 -2.13 -11.76
C VAL A 84 5.70 -2.58 -10.72
N SER A 85 6.89 -3.01 -11.16
CA SER A 85 7.98 -3.38 -10.25
C SER A 85 8.73 -2.16 -9.72
N VAL A 86 8.82 -2.07 -8.39
CA VAL A 86 9.49 -0.97 -7.68
C VAL A 86 10.58 -1.53 -6.77
N LYS A 87 11.77 -0.93 -6.84
CA LYS A 87 12.86 -1.22 -5.90
C LYS A 87 12.64 -0.43 -4.61
N LEU A 88 12.59 -1.14 -3.50
CA LEU A 88 12.39 -0.56 -2.18
C LEU A 88 13.69 -0.03 -1.58
N VAL A 89 13.55 0.85 -0.59
CA VAL A 89 14.59 1.17 0.37
C VAL A 89 14.89 -0.09 1.20
N THR A 90 16.17 -0.41 1.34
CA THR A 90 16.63 -1.54 2.17
C THR A 90 16.27 -1.29 3.63
N ASN A 91 15.66 -2.29 4.27
CA ASN A 91 15.47 -2.28 5.70
C ASN A 91 16.80 -2.60 6.41
N PRO A 92 17.39 -1.68 7.19
CA PRO A 92 18.69 -1.90 7.82
C PRO A 92 18.65 -3.01 8.90
N LEU A 93 17.46 -3.43 9.33
CA LEU A 93 17.27 -4.49 10.32
C LEU A 93 17.24 -5.90 9.69
N VAL A 94 17.22 -6.01 8.37
CA VAL A 94 17.14 -7.29 7.64
C VAL A 94 18.38 -7.42 6.75
N SER A 95 18.98 -8.61 6.71
CA SER A 95 20.20 -8.87 5.92
C SER A 95 19.96 -8.94 4.40
N ASP A 96 18.69 -8.93 3.97
CA ASP A 96 18.33 -8.96 2.55
C ASP A 96 18.34 -7.56 1.94
N THR A 97 19.07 -7.42 0.83
CA THR A 97 19.48 -6.14 0.25
C THR A 97 18.77 -5.80 -1.05
N ARG A 98 17.86 -6.67 -1.53
CA ARG A 98 17.12 -6.44 -2.78
C ARG A 98 15.64 -6.77 -2.65
N SER A 99 14.89 -5.89 -2.00
CA SER A 99 13.43 -5.98 -1.99
C SER A 99 12.87 -5.26 -3.21
N VAL A 100 12.57 -6.01 -4.28
CA VAL A 100 11.69 -5.54 -5.36
C VAL A 100 10.27 -5.93 -4.98
N MET A 101 9.33 -5.01 -5.14
CA MET A 101 7.91 -5.23 -4.87
C MET A 101 7.09 -4.89 -6.12
N GLU A 102 6.08 -5.70 -6.40
CA GLU A 102 5.03 -5.35 -7.36
C GLU A 102 4.03 -4.39 -6.70
N LEU A 103 4.02 -3.15 -7.20
CA LEU A 103 3.17 -2.05 -6.75
C LEU A 103 1.96 -1.95 -7.68
N GLY A 104 0.78 -2.20 -7.14
CA GLY A 104 -0.48 -2.05 -7.85
C GLY A 104 -1.19 -0.74 -7.53
N VAL A 105 -2.27 -0.48 -8.26
CA VAL A 105 -3.25 0.57 -7.97
C VAL A 105 -4.61 -0.06 -7.69
N GLY A 106 -5.31 0.46 -6.68
CA GLY A 106 -6.68 0.10 -6.36
C GLY A 106 -7.55 1.35 -6.19
N PHE A 107 -8.85 1.13 -6.07
CA PHE A 107 -9.79 2.17 -5.70
C PHE A 107 -10.89 1.60 -4.81
N ASP A 108 -11.48 2.47 -4.00
CA ASP A 108 -12.67 2.22 -3.20
C ASP A 108 -13.59 3.46 -3.28
N SER A 109 -14.63 3.52 -2.44
CA SER A 109 -15.56 4.66 -2.43
C SER A 109 -14.93 5.99 -2.02
N LYS A 110 -13.72 5.98 -1.46
CA LYS A 110 -12.96 7.16 -1.07
C LYS A 110 -11.94 7.60 -2.13
N GLY A 111 -11.85 6.88 -3.24
CA GLY A 111 -10.96 7.18 -4.34
C GLY A 111 -9.86 6.14 -4.52
N SER A 112 -8.73 6.57 -5.05
CA SER A 112 -7.66 5.69 -5.54
C SER A 112 -6.47 5.63 -4.58
N PHE A 113 -5.80 4.50 -4.55
CA PHE A 113 -4.63 4.28 -3.71
C PHE A 113 -3.65 3.30 -4.33
N LEU A 114 -2.37 3.48 -4.02
CA LEU A 114 -1.34 2.48 -4.24
C LEU A 114 -1.53 1.32 -3.26
N LYS A 115 -1.27 0.09 -3.73
CA LYS A 115 -1.39 -1.13 -2.91
C LYS A 115 -0.34 -2.16 -3.28
N THR A 116 -0.11 -3.09 -2.37
CA THR A 116 0.59 -4.35 -2.69
C THR A 116 -0.33 -5.27 -3.51
N MET A 117 0.25 -6.29 -4.15
CA MET A 117 -0.53 -7.29 -4.88
C MET A 117 -1.41 -8.17 -4.00
N ASP A 118 -1.05 -8.34 -2.73
CA ASP A 118 -1.89 -9.00 -1.71
C ASP A 118 -2.98 -8.09 -1.13
N GLY A 119 -3.08 -6.84 -1.57
CA GLY A 119 -4.21 -5.94 -1.30
C GLY A 119 -4.00 -4.91 -0.20
N LEU A 120 -2.84 -4.87 0.47
CA LEU A 120 -2.55 -3.89 1.53
C LEU A 120 -2.46 -2.47 0.93
N PRO A 121 -3.35 -1.52 1.33
CA PRO A 121 -3.27 -0.14 0.88
C PRO A 121 -2.04 0.57 1.45
N LEU A 122 -1.29 1.28 0.60
CA LEU A 122 -0.02 1.92 0.95
C LEU A 122 -0.09 3.44 1.01
N ALA A 123 -0.77 4.07 0.04
CA ALA A 123 -0.90 5.52 -0.04
C ALA A 123 -2.09 5.93 -0.89
N THR A 124 -2.93 6.83 -0.37
CA THR A 124 -4.02 7.44 -1.12
C THR A 124 -3.45 8.49 -2.07
N MET A 125 -3.87 8.45 -3.33
CA MET A 125 -3.35 9.34 -4.38
C MET A 125 -4.29 10.51 -4.64
N ASN A 126 -5.58 10.20 -4.80
CA ASN A 126 -6.65 11.17 -5.02
C ASN A 126 -7.98 10.59 -4.49
N GLU A 127 -8.86 11.48 -4.03
CA GLU A 127 -10.19 11.20 -3.50
C GLU A 127 -11.30 11.28 -4.58
N THR A 128 -10.93 11.21 -5.87
CA THR A 128 -11.92 11.18 -6.98
C THR A 128 -12.92 10.04 -6.77
N PRO A 129 -14.23 10.34 -6.65
CA PRO A 129 -15.24 9.32 -6.38
C PRO A 129 -15.65 8.59 -7.67
N ASN A 130 -16.43 7.52 -7.51
CA ASN A 130 -17.08 6.78 -8.61
C ASN A 130 -16.12 6.23 -9.68
N LEU A 131 -14.86 5.95 -9.30
CA LEU A 131 -13.92 5.28 -10.18
C LEU A 131 -14.47 3.92 -10.59
N THR A 132 -14.34 3.61 -11.87
CA THR A 132 -14.72 2.33 -12.48
C THR A 132 -13.49 1.53 -12.87
N ARG A 133 -12.39 2.22 -13.17
CA ARG A 133 -11.11 1.60 -13.52
C ARG A 133 -9.94 2.49 -13.10
N VAL A 134 -8.85 1.83 -12.76
CA VAL A 134 -7.54 2.43 -12.55
C VAL A 134 -6.48 1.62 -13.29
N SER A 135 -5.41 2.27 -13.71
CA SER A 135 -4.24 1.60 -14.28
C SER A 135 -2.97 2.36 -13.96
N ILE A 136 -1.84 1.68 -14.05
CA ILE A 136 -0.52 2.19 -13.68
C ILE A 136 0.51 1.86 -14.76
N ALA A 137 1.44 2.77 -15.00
CA ALA A 137 2.63 2.50 -15.79
C ALA A 137 3.85 3.16 -15.14
N LYS A 138 5.01 2.56 -15.34
CA LYS A 138 6.25 3.04 -14.76
C LYS A 138 6.74 4.27 -15.54
N GLU A 139 7.11 5.32 -14.81
CA GLU A 139 7.77 6.51 -15.34
C GLU A 139 9.17 6.60 -14.72
N GLY A 140 10.12 5.92 -15.36
CA GLY A 140 11.46 5.73 -14.80
C GLY A 140 11.47 4.98 -13.46
N GLU A 141 12.57 5.06 -12.70
CA GLU A 141 12.72 4.23 -11.48
C GLU A 141 11.99 4.76 -10.24
N LYS A 142 11.57 6.03 -10.24
CA LYS A 142 11.10 6.72 -9.03
C LYS A 142 9.69 7.28 -9.15
N ALA A 143 9.05 7.10 -10.29
CA ALA A 143 7.71 7.57 -10.51
C ALA A 143 6.87 6.55 -11.27
N ALA A 144 5.57 6.72 -11.16
CA ALA A 144 4.58 5.99 -11.94
C ALA A 144 3.48 6.97 -12.35
N ASP A 145 2.99 6.78 -13.57
CA ASP A 145 1.80 7.43 -14.05
C ASP A 145 0.58 6.55 -13.76
N ILE A 146 -0.51 7.20 -13.38
CA ILE A 146 -1.76 6.58 -12.99
C ILE A 146 -2.87 7.19 -13.83
N TRP A 147 -3.72 6.33 -14.37
CA TRP A 147 -4.94 6.75 -15.05
C TRP A 147 -6.16 6.28 -14.27
N GLN A 148 -7.11 7.18 -14.07
CA GLN A 148 -8.32 6.98 -13.27
C GLN A 148 -9.54 7.31 -14.11
N ASP A 149 -10.41 6.33 -14.30
CA ASP A 149 -11.59 6.43 -15.16
C ASP A 149 -12.85 6.36 -14.30
N ASP A 150 -13.67 7.41 -14.34
CA ASP A 150 -14.97 7.50 -13.65
C ASP A 150 -16.17 7.17 -14.56
N GLY A 151 -15.91 6.70 -15.79
CA GLY A 151 -16.89 6.45 -16.83
C GLY A 151 -17.27 7.67 -17.67
N SER A 152 -16.81 8.87 -17.29
CA SER A 152 -17.03 10.13 -18.00
C SER A 152 -15.72 10.76 -18.51
N ALA A 153 -14.65 10.66 -17.74
CA ALA A 153 -13.33 11.17 -18.08
C ALA A 153 -12.22 10.26 -17.53
N VAL A 154 -11.06 10.33 -18.16
CA VAL A 154 -9.83 9.72 -17.64
C VAL A 154 -8.92 10.82 -17.09
N GLU A 155 -8.69 10.81 -15.79
CA GLU A 155 -7.71 11.68 -15.13
C GLU A 155 -6.32 11.02 -15.15
N HIS A 156 -5.29 11.81 -15.42
CA HIS A 156 -3.91 11.37 -15.47
C HIS A 156 -3.12 12.01 -14.32
N LEU A 157 -2.60 11.18 -13.42
CA LEU A 157 -1.79 11.61 -12.30
C LEU A 157 -0.37 11.07 -12.42
N ARG A 158 0.60 11.83 -11.95
CA ARG A 158 1.97 11.37 -11.75
C ARG A 158 2.28 11.24 -10.26
N VAL A 159 2.68 10.05 -9.85
CA VAL A 159 3.11 9.78 -8.48
C VAL A 159 4.62 9.60 -8.46
N SER A 160 5.33 10.52 -7.82
CA SER A 160 6.77 10.48 -7.63
C SER A 160 7.16 9.99 -6.24
N ASN A 161 8.44 9.57 -6.11
CA ASN A 161 9.04 8.99 -4.91
C ASN A 161 8.48 7.61 -4.53
N ILE A 162 7.97 6.84 -5.50
CA ILE A 162 7.46 5.48 -5.23
C ILE A 162 8.56 4.53 -4.74
N ASP A 163 9.84 4.86 -5.00
CA ASP A 163 11.03 4.17 -4.47
C ASP A 163 11.29 4.45 -2.98
N LYS A 164 10.57 5.39 -2.36
CA LYS A 164 10.69 5.74 -0.94
C LYS A 164 9.79 4.88 -0.06
N MET A 165 9.78 3.57 -0.30
CA MET A 165 9.04 2.60 0.49
C MET A 165 10.01 1.57 1.08
N MET A 166 9.74 1.09 2.29
CA MET A 166 10.58 0.11 2.98
C MET A 166 9.68 -0.96 3.59
N ALA A 167 9.92 -2.22 3.24
CA ALA A 167 9.19 -3.34 3.81
C ALA A 167 9.70 -3.65 5.23
N PHE A 168 8.80 -4.10 6.10
CA PHE A 168 9.14 -4.69 7.38
C PHE A 168 8.20 -5.87 7.70
N ASP A 169 8.69 -6.78 8.52
CA ASP A 169 7.97 -7.97 8.94
C ASP A 169 8.00 -8.05 10.47
N CYS A 170 6.82 -8.14 11.07
CA CYS A 170 6.66 -8.30 12.52
C CYS A 170 6.64 -9.78 12.94
N GLY A 171 6.74 -10.70 11.97
CA GLY A 171 6.78 -12.14 12.19
C GLY A 171 5.41 -12.77 12.34
N PHE A 172 5.43 -14.04 12.76
CA PHE A 172 4.23 -14.84 12.97
C PHE A 172 3.80 -14.83 14.44
N PHE A 173 2.50 -14.95 14.66
CA PHE A 173 1.89 -15.08 15.97
C PHE A 173 0.65 -15.98 15.92
N GLU A 174 0.21 -16.46 17.07
CA GLU A 174 -0.96 -17.35 17.19
C GLU A 174 -2.13 -16.59 17.81
N LEU A 175 -3.28 -16.60 17.14
CA LEU A 175 -4.56 -16.20 17.72
C LEU A 175 -5.13 -17.38 18.52
N ARG A 176 -5.42 -17.16 19.80
CA ARG A 176 -5.90 -18.18 20.74
C ARG A 176 -7.34 -17.95 21.15
#